data_AF-A0A172T547-F1
#
_entry.id   AF-A0A172T547-F1
#
_cell.length_a   1.000
_cell.length_b   1.000
_cell.length_c   1.000
_cell.angle_alpha   90.00
_cell.angle_beta   90.00
_cell.angle_gamma   90.00
#
_symmetry.space_group_name_H-M   'P 1'
#
loop_
_entity.id
_entity.type
_entity.pdbx_description
1 polymer ?
#
loop_
_entity_poly.entity_id
_entity_poly.type
_entity_poly.pdbx_seq_one_letter_code
_entity_poly.pdbx_strand_id
1 'polypeptide(L)'
;MSKWQQVFIWVIAIAFIAGIALWALAVNYSPAAKKMKRTIEETVGYVTKDGTALKNEAYWVFPENVEEVYGNLLAQYGNPSLDPVIEEPYVKTLITVDLLNKKLMLYYAEVNKIKPDKNKIKEEVKKAIDEAKKDNAKLQQIKAQYGSLTNYEKELTRQKEEELTIQAVKDKLGMVADKEVQDYYNKNKQDIINKYTKAETSYVTFSTKEEMEKFVKSAMEKGVTQAASEASLTMTDYTLNKGTLPKELEKMIFDATSTLVSFPYNGTYFVFNVKSVQKVDTFENFKKSEAFNEILTNLKNEKFGENFKKWKEENKVAFEIRDAVYKTWYEALTAEGKDLLTAYKKLYEQLFTKTEEVRTDIPAEQKAAFLVVADRIAASTDTSFDAVKKDVKEFEKKIVLSIYDQVKGSSLEILRRMKEYFPDKKDVAFDYYTKLYDTIKPYLSVGGAYIVMNQLFEVYQGFADLAEATNVDIKIRADSYYKLYEMNKLLDDPKTAKDYLQKLKELKPDYSINFDSAEKELEDMIKQKEAQATQQSTQTTNESTQTTNTSTQTTTKSTQTANNR
;
A
#
# COMPACT_ATOMS: atom_id res chain seq x y z
N MET A 1 -10.82 -2.26 -10.57
CA MET A 1 -10.24 -1.88 -9.26
C MET A 1 -9.61 -0.50 -9.45
N SER A 2 -10.13 0.53 -8.80
CA SER A 2 -9.58 1.89 -8.93
C SER A 2 -8.28 2.00 -8.10
N LYS A 3 -7.35 2.84 -8.54
CA LYS A 3 -6.03 3.06 -7.89
C LYS A 3 -6.13 3.38 -6.39
N TRP A 4 -7.27 3.95 -5.94
CA TRP A 4 -7.60 4.23 -4.54
C TRP A 4 -7.72 2.98 -3.65
N GLN A 5 -8.15 1.84 -4.21
CA GLN A 5 -8.30 0.59 -3.47
C GLN A 5 -6.97 -0.16 -3.29
N GLN A 6 -5.99 0.02 -4.19
CA GLN A 6 -4.73 -0.72 -4.12
C GLN A 6 -3.72 -0.15 -3.11
N VAL A 7 -3.78 1.15 -2.80
CA VAL A 7 -2.75 1.81 -1.96
C VAL A 7 -3.16 1.93 -0.49
N PHE A 8 -4.45 2.05 -0.16
CA PHE A 8 -4.90 2.29 1.22
C PHE A 8 -5.54 1.10 1.94
N ILE A 9 -5.99 0.07 1.22
CA ILE A 9 -6.61 -1.12 1.84
C ILE A 9 -5.59 -1.89 2.71
N TRP A 10 -4.30 -1.88 2.35
CA TRP A 10 -3.27 -2.58 3.12
C TRP A 10 -2.76 -1.81 4.35
N VAL A 11 -2.81 -0.48 4.35
CA VAL A 11 -2.31 0.34 5.47
C VAL A 11 -3.26 0.32 6.67
N ILE A 12 -4.58 0.15 6.45
CA ILE A 12 -5.58 0.25 7.52
C ILE A 12 -6.22 -1.10 7.88
N ALA A 13 -6.38 -2.02 6.91
CA ALA A 13 -6.89 -3.37 7.21
C ALA A 13 -5.88 -4.23 8.00
N ILE A 14 -4.57 -3.95 7.89
CA ILE A 14 -3.54 -4.62 8.71
C ILE A 14 -3.38 -3.95 10.08
N ALA A 15 -3.42 -2.62 10.17
CA ALA A 15 -3.18 -1.90 11.42
C ALA A 15 -4.27 -2.07 12.49
N PHE A 16 -5.50 -2.48 12.11
CA PHE A 16 -6.60 -2.66 13.08
C PHE A 16 -6.85 -4.08 13.56
N ILE A 17 -6.24 -5.09 12.93
CA ILE A 17 -6.36 -6.50 13.33
C ILE A 17 -5.03 -7.07 13.88
N ALA A 18 -3.87 -6.50 13.52
CA ALA A 18 -2.57 -6.89 14.09
C ALA A 18 -1.81 -5.66 14.61
N GLY A 19 -1.57 -5.65 15.92
CA GLY A 19 -0.72 -4.74 16.70
C GLY A 19 -0.09 -3.55 15.99
N ILE A 20 -0.57 -2.35 16.30
CA ILE A 20 0.31 -1.17 16.29
C ILE A 20 1.33 -1.38 17.42
N ALA A 21 2.45 -1.99 17.07
CA ALA A 21 3.65 -2.00 17.88
C ALA A 21 4.27 -0.59 17.89
N LEU A 22 4.07 0.13 18.99
CA LEU A 22 5.12 0.80 19.78
C LEU A 22 6.15 1.76 19.13
N TRP A 23 5.86 2.45 18.02
CA TRP A 23 6.76 3.53 17.53
C TRP A 23 6.17 4.96 17.48
N ALA A 24 4.92 5.16 17.91
CA ALA A 24 4.26 6.47 17.94
C ALA A 24 4.70 7.43 19.08
N LEU A 25 5.92 7.27 19.62
CA LEU A 25 6.35 8.05 20.79
C LEU A 25 7.12 9.33 20.45
N ALA A 26 7.25 9.73 19.18
CA ALA A 26 8.19 10.79 18.80
C ALA A 26 7.59 12.18 18.54
N VAL A 27 6.26 12.40 18.50
CA VAL A 27 5.75 13.74 18.14
C VAL A 27 4.62 14.20 19.08
N ASN A 28 4.91 15.26 19.84
CA ASN A 28 3.99 16.14 20.56
C ASN A 28 3.31 15.63 21.86
N TYR A 29 4.10 15.10 22.80
CA TYR A 29 3.71 15.29 24.21
C TYR A 29 4.01 16.75 24.60
N SER A 30 2.96 17.57 24.75
CA SER A 30 3.07 18.84 25.45
C SER A 30 2.74 18.60 26.92
N PRO A 31 3.69 18.77 27.87
CA PRO A 31 3.44 18.61 29.31
C PRO A 31 2.46 19.65 29.88
N ALA A 32 1.92 20.55 29.03
CA ALA A 32 1.11 21.69 29.40
C ALA A 32 -0.33 21.62 28.86
N ALA A 33 -0.95 20.45 28.83
CA ALA A 33 -2.42 20.42 28.91
C ALA A 33 -2.81 20.81 30.35
N LYS A 34 -2.90 22.12 30.61
CA LYS A 34 -3.56 22.66 31.81
C LYS A 34 -4.85 21.87 32.04
N LYS A 35 -5.19 21.62 33.31
CA LYS A 35 -6.51 21.13 33.77
C LYS A 35 -7.60 22.13 33.39
N MET A 36 -7.82 22.34 32.10
CA MET A 36 -8.93 23.09 31.55
C MET A 36 -10.11 22.13 31.59
N LYS A 37 -11.21 22.58 32.17
CA LYS A 37 -12.44 21.80 32.20
C LYS A 37 -12.93 21.67 30.76
N ARG A 38 -12.71 20.52 30.16
CA ARG A 38 -13.11 20.24 28.77
C ARG A 38 -14.61 20.03 28.70
N THR A 39 -15.16 20.34 27.55
CA THR A 39 -16.59 20.23 27.27
C THR A 39 -16.84 19.18 26.21
N ILE A 40 -18.03 18.57 26.25
CA ILE A 40 -18.38 17.60 25.22
C ILE A 40 -18.50 18.27 23.85
N GLU A 41 -18.65 19.60 23.80
CA GLU A 41 -18.67 20.49 22.62
C GLU A 41 -17.28 20.72 21.99
N GLU A 42 -16.21 20.15 22.55
CA GLU A 42 -14.86 20.20 21.97
C GLU A 42 -14.41 18.87 21.32
N THR A 43 -15.14 17.78 21.52
CA THR A 43 -14.81 16.43 21.01
C THR A 43 -15.03 16.23 19.50
N VAL A 44 -14.20 15.44 18.82
CA VAL A 44 -14.56 14.92 17.48
C VAL A 44 -15.69 13.87 17.55
N GLY A 45 -15.82 13.18 18.68
CA GLY A 45 -16.86 12.20 18.94
C GLY A 45 -16.79 11.61 20.34
N TYR A 46 -17.81 10.83 20.69
CA TYR A 46 -17.95 10.25 22.03
C TYR A 46 -18.80 8.97 22.03
N VAL A 47 -18.66 8.16 23.07
CA VAL A 47 -19.53 7.00 23.31
C VAL A 47 -20.88 7.43 23.91
N THR A 48 -21.95 6.80 23.45
CA THR A 48 -23.32 6.98 23.94
C THR A 48 -23.85 5.71 24.59
N LYS A 49 -24.76 5.89 25.54
CA LYS A 49 -25.63 4.84 26.10
C LYS A 49 -27.06 5.35 26.07
N ASP A 50 -27.97 4.52 25.55
CA ASP A 50 -29.38 4.88 25.40
C ASP A 50 -29.56 6.20 24.62
N GLY A 51 -28.70 6.43 23.62
CA GLY A 51 -28.67 7.66 22.82
C GLY A 51 -28.14 8.91 23.55
N THR A 52 -27.74 8.80 24.81
CA THR A 52 -27.18 9.90 25.60
C THR A 52 -25.66 9.75 25.74
N ALA A 53 -24.92 10.84 25.60
CA ALA A 53 -23.47 10.83 25.78
C ALA A 53 -23.06 10.35 27.19
N LEU A 54 -22.02 9.51 27.26
CA LEU A 54 -21.39 9.18 28.54
C LEU A 54 -20.72 10.44 29.10
N LYS A 55 -20.88 10.70 30.41
CA LYS A 55 -20.34 11.93 31.04
C LYS A 55 -18.84 11.87 31.36
N ASN A 56 -18.23 10.68 31.29
CA ASN A 56 -16.82 10.49 31.61
C ASN A 56 -15.96 10.79 30.37
N GLU A 57 -15.06 11.78 30.49
CA GLU A 57 -14.10 12.19 29.46
C GLU A 57 -13.24 11.03 28.92
N ALA A 58 -13.04 9.96 29.71
CA ALA A 58 -12.33 8.77 29.25
C ALA A 58 -12.95 8.13 28.00
N TYR A 59 -14.23 8.39 27.73
CA TYR A 59 -14.99 7.87 26.59
C TYR A 59 -15.22 8.89 25.47
N TRP A 60 -14.51 10.00 25.52
CA TRP A 60 -14.52 11.04 24.49
C TRP A 60 -13.24 10.99 23.67
N VAL A 61 -13.32 11.49 22.44
CA VAL A 61 -12.17 11.66 21.55
C VAL A 61 -12.10 13.13 21.18
N PHE A 62 -10.95 13.75 21.41
CA PHE A 62 -10.70 15.16 21.09
C PHE A 62 -9.87 15.30 19.80
N PRO A 63 -9.92 16.46 19.12
CA PRO A 63 -9.18 16.69 17.88
C PRO A 63 -7.70 16.36 17.97
N GLU A 64 -7.03 16.73 19.07
CA GLU A 64 -5.62 16.44 19.25
C GLU A 64 -5.30 14.94 19.34
N ASN A 65 -6.25 14.10 19.76
CA ASN A 65 -6.05 12.65 19.74
C ASN A 65 -6.00 12.13 18.30
N VAL A 66 -6.80 12.73 17.41
CA VAL A 66 -6.80 12.39 15.98
C VAL A 66 -5.52 12.91 15.33
N GLU A 67 -5.15 14.17 15.58
CA GLU A 67 -3.93 14.76 15.02
C GLU A 67 -2.64 14.07 15.49
N GLU A 68 -2.60 13.62 16.75
CA GLU A 68 -1.46 12.87 17.28
C GLU A 68 -1.29 11.53 16.55
N VAL A 69 -2.37 10.76 16.40
CA VAL A 69 -2.32 9.48 15.68
C VAL A 69 -2.02 9.71 14.20
N TYR A 70 -2.59 10.75 13.60
CA TYR A 70 -2.34 11.12 12.20
C TYR A 70 -0.87 11.51 11.96
N GLY A 71 -0.32 12.40 12.78
CA GLY A 71 1.08 12.82 12.67
C GLY A 71 2.06 11.67 12.88
N ASN A 72 1.78 10.78 13.85
CA ASN A 72 2.59 9.57 14.05
C ASN A 72 2.53 8.61 12.86
N LEU A 73 1.35 8.45 12.26
CA LEU A 73 1.17 7.66 11.04
C LEU A 73 2.01 8.26 9.89
N LEU A 74 1.91 9.56 9.64
CA LEU A 74 2.71 10.21 8.60
C LEU A 74 4.21 10.04 8.83
N ALA A 75 4.69 10.23 10.06
CA ALA A 75 6.10 10.08 10.40
C ALA A 75 6.62 8.66 10.12
N GLN A 76 5.81 7.63 10.41
CA GLN A 76 6.16 6.23 10.13
C GLN A 76 6.37 5.97 8.63
N TYR A 77 5.67 6.71 7.77
CA TYR A 77 5.75 6.59 6.31
C TYR A 77 6.66 7.64 5.67
N GLY A 78 7.52 8.31 6.44
CA GLY A 78 8.46 9.30 5.91
C GLY A 78 7.84 10.67 5.59
N ASN A 79 6.74 11.02 6.27
CA ASN A 79 5.97 12.25 6.10
C ASN A 79 5.50 12.47 4.65
N PRO A 80 4.70 11.54 4.08
CA PRO A 80 4.16 11.73 2.75
C PRO A 80 3.23 12.94 2.72
N SER A 81 3.21 13.65 1.59
CA SER A 81 2.18 14.67 1.33
C SER A 81 0.91 13.96 0.89
N LEU A 82 -0.16 14.10 1.68
CA LEU A 82 -1.49 13.59 1.33
C LEU A 82 -2.33 14.68 0.65
N ASP A 83 -3.28 14.26 -0.17
CA ASP A 83 -4.29 15.17 -0.72
C ASP A 83 -5.14 15.76 0.42
N PRO A 84 -5.14 17.09 0.62
CA PRO A 84 -5.78 17.73 1.78
C PRO A 84 -7.30 17.63 1.78
N VAL A 85 -7.91 17.38 0.61
CA VAL A 85 -9.37 17.37 0.46
C VAL A 85 -9.93 15.96 0.42
N ILE A 86 -9.16 14.99 -0.07
CA ILE A 86 -9.60 13.60 -0.24
C ILE A 86 -8.94 12.69 0.80
N GLU A 87 -7.61 12.66 0.85
CA GLU A 87 -6.87 11.65 1.60
C GLU A 87 -6.79 11.97 3.09
N GLU A 88 -6.53 13.22 3.44
CA GLU A 88 -6.47 13.64 4.85
C GLU A 88 -7.79 13.39 5.62
N PRO A 89 -8.96 13.88 5.16
CA PRO A 89 -10.20 13.63 5.88
C PRO A 89 -10.61 12.16 5.87
N TYR A 90 -10.26 11.40 4.83
CA TYR A 90 -10.43 9.94 4.81
C TYR A 90 -9.65 9.28 5.95
N VAL A 91 -8.33 9.54 6.04
CA VAL A 91 -7.47 8.95 7.06
C VAL A 91 -7.90 9.38 8.47
N LYS A 92 -8.18 10.68 8.69
CA LYS A 92 -8.60 11.20 9.99
C LYS A 92 -9.96 10.67 10.44
N THR A 93 -10.86 10.37 9.50
CA THR A 93 -12.13 9.68 9.80
C THR A 93 -11.88 8.27 10.31
N LEU A 94 -11.00 7.51 9.66
CA LEU A 94 -10.68 6.13 10.07
C LEU A 94 -9.99 6.09 11.44
N ILE A 95 -9.09 7.03 11.71
CA ILE A 95 -8.49 7.24 13.03
C ILE A 95 -9.57 7.53 14.08
N THR A 96 -10.50 8.46 13.78
CA THR A 96 -11.60 8.81 14.69
C THR A 96 -12.44 7.58 15.03
N VAL A 97 -12.80 6.77 14.02
CA VAL A 97 -13.59 5.55 14.20
C VAL A 97 -12.85 4.51 15.06
N ASP A 98 -11.55 4.32 14.84
CA ASP A 98 -10.76 3.44 15.70
C ASP A 98 -10.72 3.91 17.14
N LEU A 99 -10.41 5.19 17.37
CA LEU A 99 -10.35 5.75 18.71
C LEU A 99 -11.69 5.57 19.44
N LEU A 100 -12.81 5.80 18.76
CA LEU A 100 -14.16 5.57 19.30
C LEU A 100 -14.45 4.08 19.56
N ASN A 101 -14.02 3.18 18.69
CA ASN A 101 -14.14 1.73 18.93
C ASN A 101 -13.29 1.28 20.12
N LYS A 102 -12.09 1.82 20.30
CA LYS A 102 -11.26 1.61 21.50
C LYS A 102 -12.00 2.10 22.75
N LYS A 103 -12.62 3.29 22.71
CA LYS A 103 -13.44 3.79 23.83
C LYS A 103 -14.62 2.87 24.14
N LEU A 104 -15.31 2.34 23.12
CA LEU A 104 -16.38 1.36 23.30
C LEU A 104 -15.89 0.07 23.97
N MET A 105 -14.73 -0.45 23.58
CA MET A 105 -14.14 -1.65 24.19
C MET A 105 -13.74 -1.39 25.65
N LEU A 106 -13.17 -0.22 25.96
CA LEU A 106 -12.86 0.18 27.34
C LEU A 106 -14.15 0.30 28.18
N TYR A 107 -15.22 0.86 27.60
CA TYR A 107 -16.50 0.94 28.29
C TYR A 107 -17.11 -0.44 28.54
N TYR A 108 -17.02 -1.35 27.55
CA TYR A 108 -17.37 -2.76 27.73
C TYR A 108 -16.58 -3.39 28.88
N ALA A 109 -15.27 -3.13 28.95
CA ALA A 109 -14.42 -3.64 30.01
C ALA A 109 -14.84 -3.11 31.39
N GLU A 110 -15.16 -1.82 31.51
CA GLU A 110 -15.65 -1.23 32.76
C GLU A 110 -16.94 -1.91 33.23
N VAL A 111 -17.96 -1.96 32.35
CA VAL A 111 -19.27 -2.54 32.66
C VAL A 111 -19.15 -4.02 33.05
N ASN A 112 -18.26 -4.76 32.39
CA ASN A 112 -18.07 -6.18 32.61
C ASN A 112 -16.94 -6.52 33.59
N LYS A 113 -16.37 -5.51 34.26
CA LYS A 113 -15.28 -5.65 35.24
C LYS A 113 -14.07 -6.43 34.72
N ILE A 114 -13.75 -6.26 33.44
CA ILE A 114 -12.59 -6.88 32.79
C ILE A 114 -11.36 -6.06 33.14
N LYS A 115 -10.29 -6.74 33.56
CA LYS A 115 -9.04 -6.11 33.93
C LYS A 115 -7.88 -6.78 33.21
N PRO A 116 -6.83 -6.04 32.84
CA PRO A 116 -5.63 -6.58 32.24
C PRO A 116 -4.81 -7.36 33.28
N ASP A 117 -3.93 -8.24 32.80
CA ASP A 117 -2.95 -8.91 33.65
C ASP A 117 -1.87 -7.91 34.11
N LYS A 118 -1.87 -7.61 35.42
CA LYS A 118 -0.92 -6.70 36.05
C LYS A 118 0.53 -7.14 35.93
N ASN A 119 0.79 -8.44 35.89
CA ASN A 119 2.15 -8.96 35.75
C ASN A 119 2.66 -8.70 34.33
N LYS A 120 1.81 -8.93 33.32
CA LYS A 120 2.13 -8.65 31.92
C LYS A 120 2.38 -7.15 31.68
N ILE A 121 1.57 -6.26 32.29
CA ILE A 121 1.82 -4.80 32.22
C ILE A 121 3.22 -4.47 32.74
N LYS A 122 3.57 -4.96 33.93
CA LYS A 122 4.89 -4.69 34.53
C LYS A 122 6.03 -5.20 33.67
N GLU A 123 5.87 -6.38 33.08
CA GLU A 123 6.87 -6.99 32.21
C GLU A 123 7.10 -6.16 30.94
N GLU A 124 6.02 -5.79 30.23
CA GLU A 124 6.05 -4.98 29.00
C GLU A 124 6.64 -3.59 29.25
N VAL A 125 6.21 -2.93 30.33
CA VAL A 125 6.74 -1.61 30.72
C VAL A 125 8.23 -1.71 31.05
N LYS A 126 8.62 -2.69 31.87
CA LYS A 126 10.02 -2.88 32.24
C LYS A 126 10.89 -3.12 31.00
N LYS A 127 10.45 -3.99 30.09
CA LYS A 127 11.15 -4.28 28.83
C LYS A 127 11.41 -3.01 28.03
N ALA A 128 10.37 -2.21 27.78
CA ALA A 128 10.48 -0.97 27.03
C ALA A 128 11.35 0.10 27.72
N ILE A 129 11.30 0.19 29.06
CA ILE A 129 12.16 1.07 29.83
C ILE A 129 13.63 0.63 29.76
N ASP A 130 13.90 -0.67 29.88
CA ASP A 130 15.26 -1.20 29.81
C ASP A 130 15.83 -1.10 28.39
N GLU A 131 15.01 -1.21 27.35
CA GLU A 131 15.39 -0.88 25.97
C GLU A 131 15.71 0.60 25.78
N ALA A 132 14.86 1.50 26.33
CA ALA A 132 15.11 2.94 26.26
C ALA A 132 16.41 3.37 26.97
N LYS A 133 16.80 2.68 28.05
CA LYS A 133 18.07 2.95 28.76
C LYS A 133 19.32 2.54 27.97
N LYS A 134 19.21 1.60 27.03
CA LYS A 134 20.34 1.13 26.21
C LYS A 134 20.70 2.12 25.11
N ASP A 135 19.79 3.03 24.78
CA ASP A 135 19.95 4.04 23.72
C ASP A 135 19.97 5.45 24.32
N ASN A 136 21.16 6.05 24.35
CA ASN A 136 21.34 7.39 24.89
C ASN A 136 20.56 8.46 24.12
N ALA A 137 20.40 8.33 22.80
CA ALA A 137 19.64 9.29 22.00
C ALA A 137 18.16 9.22 22.36
N LYS A 138 17.60 7.99 22.41
CA LYS A 138 16.22 7.74 22.83
C LYS A 138 15.96 8.21 24.27
N LEU A 139 16.91 7.98 25.18
CA LEU A 139 16.80 8.42 26.58
C LEU A 139 16.76 9.96 26.69
N GLN A 140 17.57 10.68 25.92
CA GLN A 140 17.53 12.15 25.90
C GLN A 140 16.23 12.67 25.29
N GLN A 141 15.75 12.05 24.21
CA GLN A 141 14.45 12.38 23.62
C GLN A 141 13.31 12.20 24.62
N ILE A 142 13.29 11.08 25.34
CA ILE A 142 12.29 10.81 26.39
C ILE A 142 12.34 11.88 27.48
N LYS A 143 13.54 12.28 27.94
CA LYS A 143 13.67 13.34 28.94
C LYS A 143 13.21 14.70 28.42
N ALA A 144 13.51 15.02 27.17
CA ALA A 144 13.06 16.27 26.54
C ALA A 144 11.53 16.32 26.44
N GLN A 145 10.91 15.20 26.08
CA GLN A 145 9.47 15.10 25.86
C GLN A 145 8.68 14.96 27.17
N TYR A 146 9.03 14.00 28.03
CA TYR A 146 8.27 13.66 29.24
C TYR A 146 8.82 14.31 30.52
N GLY A 147 9.91 15.06 30.42
CA GLY A 147 10.63 15.68 31.54
C GLY A 147 11.47 14.71 32.37
N SER A 148 11.08 13.44 32.46
CA SER A 148 11.84 12.39 33.16
C SER A 148 11.49 10.99 32.68
N LEU A 149 12.39 10.03 32.92
CA LEU A 149 12.13 8.61 32.65
C LEU A 149 10.99 8.06 33.52
N THR A 150 10.83 8.56 34.75
CA THR A 150 9.73 8.18 35.64
C THR A 150 8.37 8.64 35.12
N ASN A 151 8.29 9.84 34.54
CA ASN A 151 7.05 10.32 33.92
C ASN A 151 6.70 9.51 32.68
N TYR A 152 7.71 9.17 31.88
CA TYR A 152 7.54 8.27 30.74
C TYR A 152 7.07 6.87 31.16
N GLU A 153 7.63 6.30 32.23
CA GLU A 153 7.20 5.00 32.77
C GLU A 153 5.72 5.00 33.21
N LYS A 154 5.26 6.08 33.85
CA LYS A 154 3.84 6.24 34.23
C LYS A 154 2.93 6.30 33.01
N GLU A 155 3.31 7.10 32.01
CA GLU A 155 2.52 7.24 30.78
C GLU A 155 2.49 5.93 29.99
N LEU A 156 3.63 5.25 29.86
CA LEU A 156 3.72 3.94 29.23
C LEU A 156 2.90 2.88 29.97
N THR A 157 2.88 2.92 31.31
CA THR A 157 2.04 2.02 32.12
C THR A 157 0.57 2.24 31.80
N ARG A 158 0.11 3.50 31.72
CA ARG A 158 -1.27 3.84 31.34
C ARG A 158 -1.62 3.32 29.94
N GLN A 159 -0.72 3.52 28.97
CA GLN A 159 -0.92 3.04 27.60
C GLN A 159 -0.99 1.51 27.55
N LYS A 160 -0.11 0.81 28.27
CA LYS A 160 -0.12 -0.66 28.34
C LYS A 160 -1.33 -1.22 29.09
N GLU A 161 -1.82 -0.51 30.10
CA GLU A 161 -3.08 -0.84 30.76
C GLU A 161 -4.26 -0.79 29.78
N GLU A 162 -4.37 0.28 28.98
CA GLU A 162 -5.42 0.40 27.95
C GLU A 162 -5.30 -0.70 26.88
N GLU A 163 -4.11 -0.89 26.31
CA GLU A 163 -3.83 -1.90 25.27
C GLU A 163 -4.21 -3.32 25.75
N LEU A 164 -3.74 -3.71 26.94
CA LEU A 164 -3.99 -5.04 27.48
C LEU A 164 -5.43 -5.22 27.96
N THR A 165 -6.12 -4.13 28.35
CA THR A 165 -7.55 -4.18 28.65
C THR A 165 -8.35 -4.49 27.38
N ILE A 166 -8.05 -3.79 26.28
CA ILE A 166 -8.67 -4.02 24.98
C ILE A 166 -8.39 -5.45 24.50
N GLN A 167 -7.16 -5.94 24.66
CA GLN A 167 -6.82 -7.32 24.32
C GLN A 167 -7.63 -8.32 25.15
N ALA A 168 -7.77 -8.11 26.45
CA ALA A 168 -8.59 -8.98 27.31
C ALA A 168 -10.07 -8.98 26.91
N VAL A 169 -10.60 -7.85 26.42
CA VAL A 169 -11.96 -7.79 25.84
C VAL A 169 -12.06 -8.62 24.58
N LYS A 170 -11.11 -8.46 23.65
CA LYS A 170 -11.05 -9.24 22.40
C LYS A 170 -10.96 -10.74 22.69
N ASP A 171 -10.09 -11.14 23.61
CA ASP A 171 -9.91 -12.55 23.99
C ASP A 171 -11.17 -13.14 24.62
N LYS A 172 -11.86 -12.37 25.48
CA LYS A 172 -13.11 -12.82 26.13
C LYS A 172 -14.25 -13.00 25.13
N LEU A 173 -14.45 -12.01 24.26
CA LEU A 173 -15.55 -11.99 23.31
C LEU A 173 -15.29 -12.85 22.07
N GLY A 174 -14.03 -13.00 21.69
CA GLY A 174 -13.58 -13.84 20.57
C GLY A 174 -13.20 -15.26 20.98
N MET A 175 -13.54 -15.73 22.20
CA MET A 175 -13.15 -17.07 22.64
C MET A 175 -13.79 -18.16 21.77
N VAL A 176 -12.97 -18.93 21.06
CA VAL A 176 -13.37 -20.07 20.22
C VAL A 176 -12.95 -21.37 20.92
N ALA A 177 -13.88 -22.29 21.11
CA ALA A 177 -13.59 -23.61 21.65
C ALA A 177 -12.97 -24.52 20.58
N ASP A 178 -12.11 -25.46 20.98
CA ASP A 178 -11.48 -26.43 20.08
C ASP A 178 -12.49 -27.17 19.19
N LYS A 179 -13.66 -27.50 19.74
CA LYS A 179 -14.76 -28.13 18.99
C LYS A 179 -15.28 -27.25 17.85
N GLU A 180 -15.41 -25.95 18.06
CA GLU A 180 -15.85 -25.02 17.02
C GLU A 180 -14.84 -24.95 15.87
N VAL A 181 -13.54 -24.98 16.18
CA VAL A 181 -12.46 -25.04 15.18
C VAL A 181 -12.52 -26.35 14.40
N GLN A 182 -12.78 -27.46 15.09
CA GLN A 182 -12.93 -28.78 14.48
C GLN A 182 -14.16 -28.85 13.56
N ASP A 183 -15.30 -28.30 14.00
CA ASP A 183 -16.53 -28.24 13.21
C ASP A 183 -16.33 -27.37 11.96
N TYR A 184 -15.64 -26.22 12.10
CA TYR A 184 -15.25 -25.38 10.95
C TYR A 184 -14.33 -26.12 9.99
N TYR A 185 -13.30 -26.81 10.50
CA TYR A 185 -12.40 -27.61 9.67
C TYR A 185 -13.16 -28.68 8.89
N ASN A 186 -14.06 -29.41 9.55
CA ASN A 186 -14.84 -30.47 8.90
C ASN A 186 -15.77 -29.92 7.81
N LYS A 187 -16.43 -28.79 8.08
CA LYS A 187 -17.32 -28.11 7.12
C LYS A 187 -16.58 -27.59 5.89
N ASN A 188 -15.36 -27.07 6.08
CA ASN A 188 -14.56 -26.43 5.02
C ASN A 188 -13.37 -27.29 4.58
N LYS A 189 -13.41 -28.60 4.83
CA LYS A 189 -12.25 -29.49 4.73
C LYS A 189 -11.57 -29.45 3.37
N GLN A 190 -12.35 -29.50 2.28
CA GLN A 190 -11.78 -29.52 0.92
C GLN A 190 -11.10 -28.20 0.56
N ASP A 191 -11.69 -27.07 0.94
CA ASP A 191 -11.12 -25.76 0.67
C ASP A 191 -9.83 -25.55 1.45
N ILE A 192 -9.80 -25.99 2.72
CA ILE A 192 -8.60 -25.96 3.56
C ILE A 192 -7.51 -26.86 2.95
N ILE A 193 -7.86 -28.07 2.51
CA ILE A 193 -6.91 -28.97 1.83
C ILE A 193 -6.35 -28.33 0.57
N ASN A 194 -7.19 -27.72 -0.26
CA ASN A 194 -6.76 -27.12 -1.52
C ASN A 194 -5.88 -25.88 -1.28
N LYS A 195 -6.22 -25.03 -0.30
CA LYS A 195 -5.49 -23.79 -0.02
C LYS A 195 -4.16 -24.03 0.70
N TYR A 196 -4.08 -25.00 1.61
CA TYR A 196 -2.96 -25.13 2.55
C TYR A 196 -2.15 -26.42 2.43
N THR A 197 -2.52 -27.34 1.56
CA THR A 197 -1.61 -28.46 1.23
C THR A 197 -0.53 -27.95 0.30
N LYS A 198 0.72 -27.98 0.75
CA LYS A 198 1.89 -27.53 0.00
C LYS A 198 3.01 -28.57 -0.01
N ALA A 199 3.77 -28.60 -1.09
CA ALA A 199 4.96 -29.43 -1.22
C ALA A 199 6.17 -28.53 -1.51
N GLU A 200 7.20 -28.63 -0.68
CA GLU A 200 8.49 -28.01 -0.96
C GLU A 200 9.24 -28.92 -1.92
N THR A 201 9.53 -28.42 -3.10
CA THR A 201 10.18 -29.19 -4.17
C THR A 201 11.37 -28.42 -4.71
N SER A 202 12.21 -29.13 -5.45
CA SER A 202 13.06 -28.52 -6.46
C SER A 202 12.88 -29.26 -7.77
N TYR A 203 13.01 -28.59 -8.91
CA TYR A 203 12.80 -29.23 -10.20
C TYR A 203 13.90 -28.89 -11.21
N VAL A 204 14.03 -29.77 -12.19
CA VAL A 204 14.79 -29.55 -13.42
C VAL A 204 13.94 -30.01 -14.61
N THR A 205 14.18 -29.42 -15.77
CA THR A 205 13.43 -29.69 -17.00
C THR A 205 14.33 -30.22 -18.10
N PHE A 206 13.78 -31.10 -18.94
CA PHE A 206 14.45 -31.67 -20.10
C PHE A 206 13.59 -31.52 -21.36
N SER A 207 14.26 -31.39 -22.49
CA SER A 207 13.61 -31.31 -23.82
C SER A 207 13.23 -32.69 -24.35
N THR A 208 13.95 -33.75 -23.92
CA THR A 208 13.72 -35.12 -24.37
C THR A 208 13.47 -36.07 -23.22
N LYS A 209 12.73 -37.15 -23.50
CA LYS A 209 12.44 -38.22 -22.53
C LYS A 209 13.71 -38.96 -22.10
N GLU A 210 14.63 -39.18 -23.04
CA GLU A 210 15.87 -39.95 -22.83
C GLU A 210 16.83 -39.24 -21.88
N GLU A 211 17.00 -37.92 -22.00
CA GLU A 211 17.80 -37.12 -21.07
C GLU A 211 17.22 -37.14 -19.66
N MET A 212 15.89 -37.02 -19.54
CA MET A 212 15.19 -37.12 -18.27
C MET A 212 15.39 -38.49 -17.62
N GLU A 213 15.19 -39.59 -18.37
CA GLU A 213 15.35 -40.95 -17.84
C GLU A 213 16.80 -41.23 -17.40
N LYS A 214 17.79 -40.72 -18.15
CA LYS A 214 19.21 -40.80 -17.77
C LYS A 214 19.49 -40.06 -16.46
N PHE A 215 18.93 -38.86 -16.30
CA PHE A 215 19.04 -38.11 -15.06
C PHE A 215 18.36 -38.82 -13.89
N VAL A 216 17.12 -39.28 -14.06
CA VAL A 216 16.35 -40.00 -13.02
C VAL A 216 17.11 -41.24 -12.57
N LYS A 217 17.68 -42.03 -13.50
CA LYS A 217 18.50 -43.20 -13.17
C LYS A 217 19.73 -42.82 -12.32
N SER A 218 20.48 -41.81 -12.75
CA SER A 218 21.65 -41.32 -11.99
C SER A 218 21.25 -40.81 -10.60
N ALA A 219 20.15 -40.07 -10.51
CA ALA A 219 19.64 -39.50 -9.26
C ALA A 219 19.12 -40.58 -8.29
N MET A 220 18.55 -41.68 -8.78
CA MET A 220 18.20 -42.84 -7.96
C MET A 220 19.43 -43.60 -7.43
N GLU A 221 20.51 -43.66 -8.21
CA GLU A 221 21.74 -44.38 -7.83
C GLU A 221 22.64 -43.57 -6.88
N LYS A 222 22.76 -42.26 -7.10
CA LYS A 222 23.76 -41.39 -6.45
C LYS A 222 23.15 -40.27 -5.59
N GLY A 223 21.84 -40.08 -5.66
CA GLY A 223 21.14 -38.95 -5.06
C GLY A 223 21.05 -37.74 -6.01
N VAL A 224 19.98 -36.96 -5.84
CA VAL A 224 19.61 -35.84 -6.73
C VAL A 224 20.71 -34.78 -6.83
N THR A 225 21.30 -34.39 -5.70
CA THR A 225 22.34 -33.35 -5.68
C THR A 225 23.57 -33.77 -6.48
N GLN A 226 24.05 -35.00 -6.29
CA GLN A 226 25.22 -35.50 -7.01
C GLN A 226 24.93 -35.68 -8.50
N ALA A 227 23.76 -36.23 -8.85
CA ALA A 227 23.35 -36.37 -10.25
C ALA A 227 23.21 -35.02 -10.97
N ALA A 228 22.68 -33.99 -10.29
CA ALA A 228 22.59 -32.63 -10.84
C ALA A 228 23.98 -32.02 -11.07
N SER A 229 24.91 -32.17 -10.10
CA SER A 229 26.28 -31.68 -10.26
C SER A 229 27.03 -32.37 -11.40
N GLU A 230 26.95 -33.70 -11.52
CA GLU A 230 27.60 -34.45 -12.60
C GLU A 230 27.02 -34.13 -13.99
N ALA A 231 25.74 -33.78 -14.06
CA ALA A 231 25.06 -33.37 -15.29
C ALA A 231 25.18 -31.85 -15.57
N SER A 232 25.87 -31.09 -14.72
CA SER A 232 25.94 -29.62 -14.80
C SER A 232 24.56 -28.94 -14.83
N LEU A 233 23.59 -29.49 -14.09
CA LEU A 233 22.22 -28.99 -13.99
C LEU A 233 22.00 -28.24 -12.67
N THR A 234 21.22 -27.16 -12.72
CA THR A 234 20.79 -26.43 -11.51
C THR A 234 19.33 -26.75 -11.23
N MET A 235 19.04 -27.23 -10.02
CA MET A 235 17.67 -27.45 -9.57
C MET A 235 17.05 -26.10 -9.15
N THR A 236 15.84 -25.82 -9.61
CA THR A 236 15.08 -24.62 -9.22
C THR A 236 14.14 -24.97 -8.06
N ASP A 237 14.26 -24.25 -6.95
CA ASP A 237 13.38 -24.42 -5.80
C ASP A 237 11.97 -23.89 -6.09
N TYR A 238 10.95 -24.63 -5.65
CA TYR A 238 9.56 -24.30 -5.91
C TYR A 238 8.62 -24.88 -4.85
N THR A 239 7.80 -24.02 -4.27
CA THR A 239 6.69 -24.43 -3.38
C THR A 239 5.45 -24.67 -4.22
N LEU A 240 5.08 -25.94 -4.39
CA LEU A 240 3.87 -26.32 -5.11
C LEU A 240 2.67 -26.28 -4.16
N ASN A 241 1.70 -25.42 -4.47
CA ASN A 241 0.39 -25.42 -3.81
C ASN A 241 -0.58 -26.31 -4.57
N LYS A 242 -1.49 -26.98 -3.86
CA LYS A 242 -2.53 -27.79 -4.48
C LYS A 242 -3.47 -26.93 -5.36
N GLY A 243 -3.89 -27.45 -6.50
CA GLY A 243 -4.63 -26.73 -7.55
C GLY A 243 -3.77 -25.98 -8.57
N THR A 244 -2.44 -26.02 -8.47
CA THR A 244 -1.52 -25.37 -9.42
C THR A 244 -1.29 -26.20 -10.68
N LEU A 245 -1.24 -27.52 -10.54
CA LEU A 245 -1.07 -28.46 -11.66
C LEU A 245 -2.37 -29.26 -11.87
N PRO A 246 -2.55 -29.90 -13.04
CA PRO A 246 -3.62 -30.87 -13.23
C PRO A 246 -3.61 -31.95 -12.14
N LYS A 247 -4.81 -32.34 -11.66
CA LYS A 247 -4.99 -33.23 -10.50
C LYS A 247 -4.15 -34.51 -10.56
N GLU A 248 -4.02 -35.12 -11.73
CA GLU A 248 -3.25 -36.35 -11.91
C GLU A 248 -1.75 -36.15 -11.65
N LEU A 249 -1.19 -35.00 -12.07
CA LEU A 249 0.21 -34.67 -11.86
C LEU A 249 0.47 -34.25 -10.41
N GLU A 250 -0.45 -33.48 -9.83
CA GLU A 250 -0.38 -33.13 -8.41
C GLU A 250 -0.35 -34.36 -7.52
N LYS A 251 -1.19 -35.36 -7.83
CA LYS A 251 -1.23 -36.61 -7.08
C LYS A 251 0.14 -37.30 -7.08
N MET A 252 0.87 -37.26 -8.19
CA MET A 252 2.21 -37.85 -8.26
C MET A 252 3.19 -37.18 -7.29
N ILE A 253 3.04 -35.88 -7.01
CA ILE A 253 3.90 -35.13 -6.09
C ILE A 253 3.41 -35.25 -4.64
N PHE A 254 2.14 -34.97 -4.37
CA PHE A 254 1.60 -34.92 -3.00
C PHE A 254 1.43 -36.31 -2.36
N ASP A 255 1.28 -37.37 -3.16
CA ASP A 255 1.21 -38.75 -2.69
C ASP A 255 2.49 -39.54 -3.01
N ALA A 256 3.58 -38.84 -3.37
CA ALA A 256 4.85 -39.45 -3.68
C ALA A 256 5.39 -40.23 -2.47
N THR A 257 5.73 -41.51 -2.70
CA THR A 257 6.52 -42.32 -1.74
C THR A 257 8.02 -42.19 -2.00
N SER A 258 8.39 -41.79 -3.21
CA SER A 258 9.75 -41.44 -3.64
C SER A 258 9.95 -39.94 -3.54
N THR A 259 11.16 -39.50 -3.21
CA THR A 259 11.53 -38.08 -3.30
C THR A 259 11.62 -37.63 -4.76
N LEU A 260 11.86 -38.52 -5.71
CA LEU A 260 11.89 -38.21 -7.13
C LEU A 260 10.57 -38.54 -7.81
N VAL A 261 10.02 -37.54 -8.51
CA VAL A 261 8.79 -37.63 -9.30
C VAL A 261 9.08 -37.04 -10.67
N SER A 262 8.79 -37.77 -11.75
CA SER A 262 8.97 -37.26 -13.11
C SER A 262 7.72 -37.45 -13.96
N PHE A 263 7.41 -36.45 -14.78
CA PHE A 263 6.29 -36.50 -15.71
C PHE A 263 6.47 -35.50 -16.87
N PRO A 264 5.90 -35.79 -18.04
CA PRO A 264 5.80 -34.81 -19.12
C PRO A 264 4.66 -33.82 -18.87
N TYR A 265 4.89 -32.54 -19.17
CA TYR A 265 3.86 -31.50 -19.15
C TYR A 265 4.16 -30.42 -20.20
N ASN A 266 3.19 -30.09 -21.05
CA ASN A 266 3.31 -29.08 -22.12
C ASN A 266 4.56 -29.21 -23.02
N GLY A 267 4.92 -30.46 -23.40
CA GLY A 267 6.08 -30.71 -24.26
C GLY A 267 7.44 -30.63 -23.56
N THR A 268 7.45 -30.44 -22.23
CA THR A 268 8.66 -30.46 -21.39
C THR A 268 8.61 -31.65 -20.43
N TYR A 269 9.75 -32.25 -20.14
CA TYR A 269 9.87 -33.34 -19.17
C TYR A 269 10.37 -32.78 -17.84
N PHE A 270 9.55 -32.84 -16.80
CA PHE A 270 9.91 -32.37 -15.47
C PHE A 270 10.44 -33.52 -14.62
N VAL A 271 11.46 -33.22 -13.81
CA VAL A 271 11.88 -34.05 -12.68
C VAL A 271 11.85 -33.20 -11.43
N PHE A 272 10.92 -33.51 -10.55
CA PHE A 272 10.79 -32.93 -9.23
C PHE A 272 11.52 -33.78 -8.20
N ASN A 273 12.24 -33.11 -7.32
CA ASN A 273 12.73 -33.63 -6.04
C ASN A 273 11.86 -33.04 -4.93
N VAL A 274 10.97 -33.86 -4.39
CA VAL A 274 10.08 -33.55 -3.28
C VAL A 274 10.89 -33.58 -1.99
N LYS A 275 11.11 -32.40 -1.39
CA LYS A 275 11.85 -32.24 -0.14
C LYS A 275 10.94 -32.51 1.07
N SER A 276 9.73 -31.99 1.02
CA SER A 276 8.72 -32.20 2.07
C SER A 276 7.31 -31.99 1.53
N VAL A 277 6.33 -32.65 2.15
CA VAL A 277 4.91 -32.45 1.87
C VAL A 277 4.20 -32.13 3.17
N GLN A 278 3.57 -30.97 3.24
CA GLN A 278 2.71 -30.57 4.34
C GLN A 278 1.25 -30.82 3.93
N LYS A 279 0.66 -31.89 4.45
CA LYS A 279 -0.78 -32.18 4.31
C LYS A 279 -1.57 -31.53 5.44
N VAL A 280 -2.80 -31.12 5.15
CA VAL A 280 -3.80 -30.67 6.14
C VAL A 280 -5.10 -31.47 6.03
N ASP A 281 -4.97 -32.73 5.62
CA ASP A 281 -6.04 -33.68 5.30
C ASP A 281 -6.72 -34.33 6.52
N THR A 282 -6.10 -34.19 7.69
CA THR A 282 -6.67 -34.52 8.99
C THR A 282 -6.64 -33.31 9.91
N PHE A 283 -7.50 -33.30 10.93
CA PHE A 283 -7.54 -32.21 11.91
C PHE A 283 -6.20 -32.09 12.68
N GLU A 284 -5.56 -33.21 13.01
CA GLU A 284 -4.25 -33.20 13.68
C GLU A 284 -3.14 -32.61 12.82
N ASN A 285 -3.14 -32.91 11.52
CA ASN A 285 -2.20 -32.30 10.58
C ASN A 285 -2.50 -30.82 10.38
N PHE A 286 -3.78 -30.45 10.33
CA PHE A 286 -4.22 -29.07 10.29
C PHE A 286 -3.75 -28.28 11.52
N LYS A 287 -3.91 -28.80 12.75
CA LYS A 287 -3.46 -28.12 13.98
C LYS A 287 -1.96 -27.78 14.00
N LYS A 288 -1.14 -28.54 13.26
CA LYS A 288 0.31 -28.34 13.17
C LYS A 288 0.71 -27.41 12.03
N SER A 289 -0.24 -26.97 11.20
CA SER A 289 0.05 -26.11 10.05
C SER A 289 -0.15 -24.63 10.38
N GLU A 290 0.45 -23.77 9.54
CA GLU A 290 0.29 -22.31 9.60
C GLU A 290 -1.19 -21.90 9.42
N ALA A 291 -1.96 -22.73 8.69
CA ALA A 291 -3.37 -22.52 8.43
C ALA A 291 -4.21 -22.52 9.72
N PHE A 292 -3.83 -23.31 10.74
CA PHE A 292 -4.56 -23.37 11.99
C PHE A 292 -4.60 -22.01 12.68
N ASN A 293 -3.45 -21.33 12.75
CA ASN A 293 -3.37 -20.02 13.41
C ASN A 293 -4.13 -18.94 12.62
N GLU A 294 -4.05 -18.96 11.28
CA GLU A 294 -4.82 -18.05 10.43
C GLU A 294 -6.33 -18.24 10.64
N ILE A 295 -6.82 -19.48 10.52
CA ILE A 295 -8.25 -19.80 10.67
C ILE A 295 -8.73 -19.54 12.09
N LEU A 296 -7.97 -19.94 13.11
CA LEU A 296 -8.31 -19.65 14.50
C LEU A 296 -8.41 -18.15 14.73
N THR A 297 -7.49 -17.35 14.20
CA THR A 297 -7.53 -15.89 14.34
C THR A 297 -8.75 -15.29 13.65
N ASN A 298 -9.10 -15.76 12.45
CA ASN A 298 -10.30 -15.32 11.74
C ASN A 298 -11.58 -15.64 12.52
N LEU A 299 -11.71 -16.88 13.02
CA LEU A 299 -12.85 -17.29 13.85
C LEU A 299 -12.97 -16.48 15.13
N LYS A 300 -11.84 -16.20 15.80
CA LYS A 300 -11.81 -15.33 16.99
C LYS A 300 -12.30 -13.92 16.66
N ASN A 301 -11.86 -13.35 15.53
CA ASN A 301 -12.24 -12.00 15.10
C ASN A 301 -13.71 -11.91 14.69
N GLU A 302 -14.23 -12.90 13.95
CA GLU A 302 -15.64 -13.00 13.58
C GLU A 302 -16.52 -13.07 14.84
N LYS A 303 -16.19 -13.99 15.75
CA LYS A 303 -16.92 -14.19 17.00
C LYS A 303 -16.86 -12.96 17.92
N PHE A 304 -15.69 -12.29 17.98
CA PHE A 304 -15.56 -11.01 18.65
C PHE A 304 -16.51 -9.97 18.04
N GLY A 305 -16.50 -9.80 16.72
CA GLY A 305 -17.33 -8.83 16.01
C GLY A 305 -18.82 -9.06 16.24
N GLU A 306 -19.27 -10.30 16.13
CA GLU A 306 -20.67 -10.71 16.38
C GLU A 306 -21.08 -10.44 17.83
N ASN A 307 -20.30 -10.92 18.81
CA ASN A 307 -20.65 -10.78 20.22
C ASN A 307 -20.59 -9.31 20.67
N PHE A 308 -19.62 -8.54 20.17
CA PHE A 308 -19.50 -7.13 20.49
C PHE A 308 -20.65 -6.31 19.87
N LYS A 309 -21.04 -6.62 18.63
CA LYS A 309 -22.21 -6.02 17.98
C LYS A 309 -23.49 -6.32 18.76
N LYS A 310 -23.72 -7.60 19.11
CA LYS A 310 -24.87 -8.02 19.92
C LYS A 310 -24.92 -7.28 21.25
N TRP A 311 -23.80 -7.19 21.97
CA TRP A 311 -23.74 -6.46 23.23
C TRP A 311 -24.08 -4.97 23.05
N LYS A 312 -23.55 -4.31 22.02
CA LYS A 312 -23.86 -2.90 21.71
C LYS A 312 -25.35 -2.69 21.48
N GLU A 313 -25.98 -3.57 20.71
CA GLU A 313 -27.42 -3.52 20.41
C GLU A 313 -28.28 -3.74 21.66
N GLU A 314 -28.00 -4.80 22.43
CA GLU A 314 -28.74 -5.14 23.66
C GLU A 314 -28.62 -4.05 24.74
N ASN A 315 -27.46 -3.39 24.82
CA ASN A 315 -27.18 -2.36 25.83
C ASN A 315 -27.36 -0.94 25.29
N LYS A 316 -27.80 -0.79 24.03
CA LYS A 316 -27.97 0.50 23.33
C LYS A 316 -26.74 1.40 23.45
N VAL A 317 -25.57 0.81 23.27
CA VAL A 317 -24.28 1.49 23.33
C VAL A 317 -23.78 1.71 21.91
N ALA A 318 -23.43 2.95 21.59
CA ALA A 318 -22.88 3.32 20.29
C ALA A 318 -21.81 4.42 20.45
N PHE A 319 -21.32 4.95 19.34
CA PHE A 319 -20.60 6.22 19.36
C PHE A 319 -21.31 7.22 18.44
N GLU A 320 -21.07 8.50 18.68
CA GLU A 320 -21.45 9.59 17.80
C GLU A 320 -20.19 10.34 17.35
N ILE A 321 -20.07 10.56 16.04
CA ILE A 321 -19.09 11.47 15.47
C ILE A 321 -19.77 12.83 15.34
N ARG A 322 -19.19 13.83 16.00
CA ARG A 322 -19.73 15.19 16.03
C ARG A 322 -19.05 16.10 15.00
N ASP A 323 -17.77 15.87 14.72
CA ASP A 323 -17.09 16.58 13.64
C ASP A 323 -17.84 16.36 12.32
N ALA A 324 -18.27 17.45 11.67
CA ALA A 324 -19.15 17.38 10.51
C ALA A 324 -18.45 16.74 9.30
N VAL A 325 -17.14 16.98 9.14
CA VAL A 325 -16.33 16.36 8.08
C VAL A 325 -16.27 14.86 8.33
N TYR A 326 -15.80 14.44 9.50
CA TYR A 326 -15.59 13.02 9.79
C TYR A 326 -16.89 12.24 9.84
N LYS A 327 -17.99 12.86 10.31
CA LYS A 327 -19.32 12.25 10.27
C LYS A 327 -19.77 11.98 8.83
N THR A 328 -19.63 12.96 7.95
CA THR A 328 -20.04 12.85 6.55
C THR A 328 -19.20 11.78 5.82
N TRP A 329 -17.90 11.76 6.06
CA TRP A 329 -17.01 10.71 5.54
C TRP A 329 -17.35 9.33 6.08
N TYR A 330 -17.61 9.20 7.38
CA TYR A 330 -17.97 7.92 7.98
C TYR A 330 -19.24 7.34 7.35
N GLU A 331 -20.25 8.20 7.12
CA GLU A 331 -21.49 7.82 6.45
C GLU A 331 -21.25 7.39 4.98
N ALA A 332 -20.40 8.10 4.25
CA ALA A 332 -20.03 7.76 2.88
C ALA A 332 -19.25 6.43 2.77
N LEU A 333 -18.38 6.17 3.75
CA LEU A 333 -17.54 4.98 3.79
C LEU A 333 -18.30 3.72 4.23
N THR A 334 -19.25 3.86 5.16
CA THR A 334 -19.95 2.71 5.73
C THR A 334 -21.22 2.29 4.98
N ALA A 335 -21.73 3.13 4.08
CA ALA A 335 -22.92 2.81 3.29
C ALA A 335 -22.66 1.67 2.30
N GLU A 336 -23.44 0.58 2.33
CA GLU A 336 -23.29 -0.57 1.42
C GLU A 336 -24.63 -0.99 0.83
N GLY A 337 -24.59 -1.63 -0.36
CA GLY A 337 -25.80 -2.09 -1.03
C GLY A 337 -26.87 -0.99 -1.13
N LYS A 338 -28.10 -1.28 -0.70
CA LYS A 338 -29.21 -0.31 -0.74
C LYS A 338 -29.00 0.93 0.13
N ASP A 339 -28.17 0.85 1.17
CA ASP A 339 -27.87 2.00 2.04
C ASP A 339 -27.05 3.07 1.32
N LEU A 340 -26.40 2.71 0.21
CA LEU A 340 -25.68 3.66 -0.64
C LEU A 340 -26.61 4.71 -1.26
N LEU A 341 -27.84 4.35 -1.62
CA LEU A 341 -28.86 5.32 -2.08
C LEU A 341 -29.31 6.24 -0.95
N THR A 342 -29.45 5.70 0.26
CA THR A 342 -29.80 6.49 1.45
C THR A 342 -28.71 7.50 1.78
N ALA A 343 -27.44 7.07 1.73
CA ALA A 343 -26.29 7.95 1.92
C ALA A 343 -26.23 9.03 0.84
N TYR A 344 -26.40 8.66 -0.43
CA TYR A 344 -26.46 9.61 -1.54
C TYR A 344 -27.53 10.68 -1.33
N LYS A 345 -28.77 10.28 -1.00
CA LYS A 345 -29.87 11.21 -0.75
C LYS A 345 -29.58 12.14 0.42
N LYS A 346 -29.02 11.61 1.52
CA LYS A 346 -28.67 12.42 2.69
C LYS A 346 -27.58 13.44 2.38
N LEU A 347 -26.52 13.03 1.66
CA LEU A 347 -25.46 13.94 1.24
C LEU A 347 -26.00 14.99 0.27
N TYR A 348 -26.89 14.61 -0.64
CA TYR A 348 -27.57 15.55 -1.53
C TYR A 348 -28.33 16.63 -0.73
N GLU A 349 -29.19 16.23 0.21
CA GLU A 349 -29.95 17.15 1.06
C GLU A 349 -29.05 18.04 1.92
N GLN A 350 -27.88 17.53 2.34
CA GLN A 350 -26.92 18.26 3.16
C GLN A 350 -26.14 19.30 2.35
N LEU A 351 -25.69 18.93 1.14
CA LEU A 351 -24.69 19.67 0.36
C LEU A 351 -25.31 20.58 -0.69
N PHE A 352 -26.57 20.38 -1.06
CA PHE A 352 -27.25 21.15 -2.11
C PHE A 352 -28.36 22.03 -1.53
N THR A 353 -28.59 23.17 -2.17
CA THR A 353 -29.74 24.03 -1.91
C THR A 353 -31.00 23.47 -2.58
N LYS A 354 -32.17 24.07 -2.30
CA LYS A 354 -33.43 23.72 -2.99
C LYS A 354 -33.41 24.01 -4.48
N THR A 355 -32.50 24.85 -4.96
CA THR A 355 -32.26 25.15 -6.38
C THR A 355 -31.15 24.28 -6.98
N GLU A 356 -30.74 23.23 -6.27
CA GLU A 356 -29.71 22.28 -6.69
C GLU A 356 -28.32 22.90 -6.93
N GLU A 357 -28.03 23.99 -6.24
CA GLU A 357 -26.69 24.60 -6.19
C GLU A 357 -25.92 24.02 -5.00
N VAL A 358 -24.60 23.85 -5.15
CA VAL A 358 -23.76 23.37 -4.04
C VAL A 358 -23.62 24.48 -3.01
N ARG A 359 -23.89 24.15 -1.75
CA ARG A 359 -23.74 25.06 -0.61
C ARG A 359 -22.30 25.53 -0.44
N THR A 360 -22.12 26.82 -0.22
CA THR A 360 -20.79 27.46 -0.09
C THR A 360 -20.29 27.51 1.35
N ASP A 361 -21.19 27.36 2.34
CA ASP A 361 -20.90 27.35 3.78
C ASP A 361 -20.33 26.03 4.29
N ILE A 362 -20.28 25.01 3.43
CA ILE A 362 -19.74 23.68 3.76
C ILE A 362 -18.26 23.59 3.36
N PRO A 363 -17.37 23.06 4.22
CA PRO A 363 -15.96 22.83 3.89
C PRO A 363 -15.75 21.89 2.70
N ALA A 364 -14.64 22.07 1.98
CA ALA A 364 -14.28 21.28 0.82
C ALA A 364 -14.13 19.79 1.15
N GLU A 365 -13.51 19.51 2.29
CA GLU A 365 -13.27 18.18 2.86
C GLU A 365 -14.60 17.47 3.12
N GLN A 366 -15.61 18.17 3.61
CA GLN A 366 -16.93 17.59 3.85
C GLN A 366 -17.67 17.29 2.53
N LYS A 367 -17.57 18.19 1.55
CA LYS A 367 -18.15 17.97 0.20
C LYS A 367 -17.54 16.77 -0.50
N ALA A 368 -16.24 16.56 -0.33
CA ALA A 368 -15.50 15.48 -0.97
C ALA A 368 -16.03 14.08 -0.63
N ALA A 369 -16.64 13.88 0.54
CA ALA A 369 -17.28 12.62 0.90
C ALA A 369 -18.38 12.19 -0.10
N PHE A 370 -19.02 13.15 -0.80
CA PHE A 370 -19.97 12.86 -1.88
C PHE A 370 -19.32 12.09 -3.03
N LEU A 371 -18.07 12.40 -3.37
CA LEU A 371 -17.35 11.76 -4.47
C LEU A 371 -17.15 10.27 -4.21
N VAL A 372 -16.95 9.87 -2.95
CA VAL A 372 -16.85 8.45 -2.55
C VAL A 372 -18.15 7.71 -2.83
N VAL A 373 -19.29 8.30 -2.47
CA VAL A 373 -20.60 7.70 -2.75
C VAL A 373 -20.87 7.65 -4.25
N ALA A 374 -20.56 8.73 -4.97
CA ALA A 374 -20.73 8.81 -6.41
C ALA A 374 -19.91 7.73 -7.14
N ASP A 375 -18.63 7.57 -6.80
CA ASP A 375 -17.75 6.56 -7.38
C ASP A 375 -18.26 5.14 -7.14
N ARG A 376 -18.76 4.86 -5.92
CA ARG A 376 -19.30 3.54 -5.56
C ARG A 376 -20.60 3.24 -6.30
N ILE A 377 -21.47 4.23 -6.49
CA ILE A 377 -22.69 4.08 -7.31
C ILE A 377 -22.32 3.84 -8.76
N ALA A 378 -21.37 4.60 -9.31
CA ALA A 378 -20.91 4.48 -10.69
C ALA A 378 -20.26 3.11 -10.96
N ALA A 379 -19.49 2.58 -10.01
CA ALA A 379 -18.84 1.28 -10.10
C ALA A 379 -19.76 0.08 -9.80
N SER A 380 -20.97 0.33 -9.26
CA SER A 380 -21.89 -0.74 -8.87
C SER A 380 -22.50 -1.45 -10.09
N THR A 381 -22.50 -2.78 -10.03
CA THR A 381 -23.17 -3.67 -11.00
C THR A 381 -24.65 -3.92 -10.65
N ASP A 382 -25.12 -3.43 -9.50
CA ASP A 382 -26.53 -3.50 -9.12
C ASP A 382 -27.35 -2.52 -9.98
N THR A 383 -28.33 -3.06 -10.71
CA THR A 383 -29.16 -2.31 -11.66
C THR A 383 -30.12 -1.34 -10.98
N SER A 384 -30.35 -1.46 -9.66
CA SER A 384 -31.16 -0.51 -8.90
C SER A 384 -30.56 0.91 -8.90
N PHE A 385 -29.28 1.05 -9.21
CA PHE A 385 -28.61 2.35 -9.32
C PHE A 385 -28.74 2.99 -10.71
N ASP A 386 -29.16 2.26 -11.74
CA ASP A 386 -29.12 2.75 -13.12
C ASP A 386 -29.99 4.00 -13.32
N ALA A 387 -31.10 4.10 -12.59
CA ALA A 387 -31.99 5.26 -12.61
C ALA A 387 -31.32 6.54 -12.08
N VAL A 388 -30.34 6.44 -11.17
CA VAL A 388 -29.71 7.60 -10.52
C VAL A 388 -28.29 7.88 -11.02
N LYS A 389 -27.65 6.97 -11.76
CA LYS A 389 -26.25 7.12 -12.23
C LYS A 389 -26.01 8.41 -13.02
N LYS A 390 -26.98 8.82 -13.84
CA LYS A 390 -26.88 10.07 -14.62
C LYS A 390 -26.88 11.29 -13.70
N ASP A 391 -27.84 11.35 -12.78
CA ASP A 391 -27.99 12.45 -11.83
C ASP A 391 -26.78 12.54 -10.90
N VAL A 392 -26.31 11.40 -10.39
CA VAL A 392 -25.10 11.30 -9.56
C VAL A 392 -23.92 11.95 -10.26
N LYS A 393 -23.69 11.64 -11.54
CA LYS A 393 -22.59 12.20 -12.33
C LYS A 393 -22.75 13.72 -12.55
N GLU A 394 -23.97 14.21 -12.72
CA GLU A 394 -24.24 15.64 -12.86
C GLU A 394 -23.95 16.40 -11.55
N PHE A 395 -24.43 15.87 -10.43
CA PHE A 395 -24.19 16.47 -9.12
C PHE A 395 -22.74 16.36 -8.68
N GLU A 396 -22.06 15.26 -9.01
CA GLU A 396 -20.63 15.09 -8.83
C GLU A 396 -19.84 16.21 -9.54
N LYS A 397 -20.18 16.52 -10.79
CA LYS A 397 -19.56 17.62 -11.54
C LYS A 397 -19.75 18.96 -10.84
N LYS A 398 -20.93 19.23 -10.27
CA LYS A 398 -21.21 20.46 -9.49
C LYS A 398 -20.38 20.50 -8.20
N ILE A 399 -20.25 19.38 -7.49
CA ILE A 399 -19.43 19.26 -6.27
C ILE A 399 -17.95 19.52 -6.59
N VAL A 400 -17.42 18.88 -7.62
CA VAL A 400 -16.02 19.05 -8.06
C VAL A 400 -15.72 20.51 -8.39
N LEU A 401 -16.61 21.18 -9.12
CA LEU A 401 -16.47 22.62 -9.41
C LEU A 401 -16.47 23.45 -8.12
N SER A 402 -17.42 23.21 -7.21
CA SER A 402 -17.51 23.93 -5.93
C SER A 402 -16.27 23.75 -5.06
N ILE A 403 -15.73 22.53 -4.98
CA ILE A 403 -14.51 22.23 -4.23
C ILE A 403 -13.32 22.95 -4.88
N TYR A 404 -13.17 22.85 -6.20
CA TYR A 404 -12.11 23.54 -6.93
C TYR A 404 -12.13 25.05 -6.66
N ASP A 405 -13.32 25.66 -6.68
CA ASP A 405 -13.48 27.08 -6.40
C ASP A 405 -13.11 27.46 -4.96
N GLN A 406 -13.28 26.57 -3.99
CA GLN A 406 -12.88 26.81 -2.60
C GLN A 406 -11.37 26.66 -2.38
N VAL A 407 -10.74 25.64 -2.96
CA VAL A 407 -9.35 25.26 -2.63
C VAL A 407 -8.31 25.60 -3.69
N LYS A 408 -8.76 26.13 -4.84
CA LYS A 408 -7.92 26.66 -5.93
C LYS A 408 -6.78 25.72 -6.36
N GLY A 409 -7.10 24.44 -6.59
CA GLY A 409 -6.13 23.45 -7.08
C GLY A 409 -5.24 22.79 -6.02
N SER A 410 -5.50 23.02 -4.73
CA SER A 410 -4.74 22.35 -3.65
C SER A 410 -4.94 20.82 -3.59
N SER A 411 -5.94 20.27 -4.28
CA SER A 411 -6.18 18.82 -4.39
C SER A 411 -5.88 18.31 -5.80
N LEU A 412 -5.02 17.29 -5.91
CA LEU A 412 -4.66 16.67 -7.19
C LEU A 412 -5.85 15.91 -7.79
N GLU A 413 -6.62 15.23 -6.95
CA GLU A 413 -7.79 14.48 -7.40
C GLU A 413 -8.90 15.40 -7.90
N ILE A 414 -9.11 16.55 -7.26
CA ILE A 414 -10.07 17.57 -7.73
C ILE A 414 -9.60 18.17 -9.05
N LEU A 415 -8.30 18.47 -9.21
CA LEU A 415 -7.73 18.92 -10.48
C LEU A 415 -7.92 17.88 -11.60
N ARG A 416 -7.72 16.59 -11.30
CA ARG A 416 -7.95 15.49 -12.25
C ARG A 416 -9.41 15.48 -12.74
N ARG A 417 -10.37 15.51 -11.82
CA ARG A 417 -11.81 15.51 -12.17
C ARG A 417 -12.23 16.79 -12.88
N MET A 418 -11.71 17.94 -12.47
CA MET A 418 -11.95 19.21 -13.16
C MET A 418 -11.46 19.18 -14.61
N LYS A 419 -10.26 18.64 -14.86
CA LYS A 419 -9.72 18.42 -16.21
C LYS A 419 -10.64 17.52 -17.04
N GLU A 420 -11.14 16.44 -16.45
CA GLU A 420 -12.04 15.49 -17.13
C GLU A 420 -13.43 16.07 -17.43
N TYR A 421 -14.00 16.84 -16.52
CA TYR A 421 -15.36 17.41 -16.69
C TYR A 421 -15.41 18.73 -17.46
N PHE A 422 -14.29 19.45 -17.50
CA PHE A 422 -14.14 20.74 -18.15
C PHE A 422 -12.86 20.77 -18.99
N PRO A 423 -12.74 19.93 -20.05
CA PRO A 423 -11.52 19.79 -20.84
C PRO A 423 -11.11 21.07 -21.61
N ASP A 424 -12.02 22.04 -21.74
CA ASP A 424 -11.77 23.34 -22.34
C ASP A 424 -11.06 24.32 -21.38
N LYS A 425 -11.04 24.05 -20.07
CA LYS A 425 -10.30 24.83 -19.07
C LYS A 425 -8.82 24.42 -19.07
N LYS A 426 -8.05 25.04 -19.96
CA LYS A 426 -6.63 24.70 -20.18
C LYS A 426 -5.72 25.12 -19.03
N ASP A 427 -6.12 26.12 -18.27
CA ASP A 427 -5.55 26.50 -16.96
C ASP A 427 -5.63 25.35 -15.95
N VAL A 428 -6.80 24.73 -15.80
CA VAL A 428 -6.99 23.56 -14.93
C VAL A 428 -6.13 22.38 -15.37
N ALA A 429 -6.08 22.10 -16.67
CA ALA A 429 -5.24 21.03 -17.20
C ALA A 429 -3.76 21.27 -16.88
N PHE A 430 -3.29 22.51 -17.05
CA PHE A 430 -1.93 22.91 -16.70
C PHE A 430 -1.63 22.74 -15.21
N ASP A 431 -2.55 23.18 -14.33
CA ASP A 431 -2.42 23.02 -12.87
C ASP A 431 -2.33 21.54 -12.48
N TYR A 432 -3.17 20.69 -13.08
CA TYR A 432 -3.14 19.24 -12.88
C TYR A 432 -1.77 18.64 -13.26
N TYR A 433 -1.30 18.89 -14.48
CA TYR A 433 -0.02 18.33 -14.94
C TYR A 433 1.17 18.87 -14.16
N THR A 434 1.13 20.14 -13.74
CA THR A 434 2.14 20.74 -12.86
C THR A 434 2.21 20.02 -11.53
N LYS A 435 1.07 19.81 -10.89
CA LYS A 435 1.03 19.12 -9.59
C LYS A 435 1.42 17.64 -9.68
N LEU A 436 0.98 16.96 -10.74
CA LEU A 436 1.39 15.58 -11.00
C LEU A 436 2.89 15.50 -11.28
N TYR A 437 3.44 16.45 -12.05
CA TYR A 437 4.87 16.56 -12.29
C TYR A 437 5.66 16.73 -10.98
N ASP A 438 5.25 17.66 -10.12
CA ASP A 438 5.93 17.90 -8.83
C ASP A 438 5.96 16.64 -7.95
N THR A 439 4.92 15.80 -8.05
CA THR A 439 4.85 14.51 -7.35
C THR A 439 5.85 13.48 -7.90
N ILE A 440 6.06 13.45 -9.23
CA ILE A 440 6.94 12.45 -9.86
C ILE A 440 8.38 12.92 -10.04
N LYS A 441 8.63 14.23 -9.99
CA LYS A 441 9.94 14.86 -10.22
C LYS A 441 11.09 14.24 -9.41
N PRO A 442 10.94 13.91 -8.10
CA PRO A 442 12.00 13.28 -7.33
C PRO A 442 12.48 11.92 -7.87
N TYR A 443 11.66 11.24 -8.68
CA TYR A 443 11.97 9.91 -9.23
C TYR A 443 12.68 9.96 -10.59
N LEU A 444 12.73 11.13 -11.25
CA LEU A 444 13.26 11.24 -12.62
C LEU A 444 14.80 11.20 -12.66
N SER A 445 15.50 11.69 -11.64
CA SER A 445 16.95 11.94 -11.67
C SER A 445 17.87 10.77 -11.28
N VAL A 446 17.35 9.57 -10.99
CA VAL A 446 18.14 8.44 -10.44
C VAL A 446 17.81 7.10 -11.13
N GLY A 447 17.40 7.13 -12.40
CA GLY A 447 16.92 5.93 -13.10
C GLY A 447 15.62 5.36 -12.50
N GLY A 448 14.96 6.10 -11.60
CA GLY A 448 13.68 5.75 -10.96
C GLY A 448 12.46 6.04 -11.84
N ALA A 449 12.65 6.55 -13.06
CA ALA A 449 11.57 6.86 -13.98
C ALA A 449 10.67 5.65 -14.28
N TYR A 450 11.20 4.42 -14.22
CA TYR A 450 10.40 3.20 -14.40
C TYR A 450 9.31 3.03 -13.32
N ILE A 451 9.51 3.58 -12.12
CA ILE A 451 8.57 3.50 -10.99
C ILE A 451 7.32 4.36 -11.26
N VAL A 452 7.48 5.44 -12.03
CA VAL A 452 6.45 6.45 -12.29
C VAL A 452 6.07 6.54 -13.77
N MET A 453 6.38 5.51 -14.56
CA MET A 453 6.32 5.56 -16.03
C MET A 453 4.94 5.99 -16.58
N ASN A 454 3.85 5.50 -16.01
CA ASN A 454 2.49 5.86 -16.45
C ASN A 454 2.19 7.34 -16.21
N GLN A 455 2.54 7.84 -15.03
CA GLN A 455 2.37 9.25 -14.67
C GLN A 455 3.30 10.14 -15.51
N LEU A 456 4.52 9.67 -15.78
CA LEU A 456 5.48 10.36 -16.64
C LEU A 456 4.91 10.55 -18.05
N PHE A 457 4.36 9.49 -18.66
CA PHE A 457 3.71 9.60 -19.97
C PHE A 457 2.52 10.56 -19.96
N GLU A 458 1.68 10.49 -18.92
CA GLU A 458 0.53 11.38 -18.79
C GLU A 458 0.94 12.86 -18.69
N VAL A 459 1.94 13.16 -17.86
CA VAL A 459 2.47 14.53 -17.69
C VAL A 459 3.14 15.01 -18.97
N TYR A 460 3.96 14.17 -19.59
CA TYR A 460 4.70 14.51 -20.81
C TYR A 460 3.73 14.85 -21.95
N GLN A 461 2.75 13.97 -22.22
CA GLN A 461 1.74 14.23 -23.24
C GLN A 461 0.92 15.47 -22.91
N GLY A 462 0.52 15.63 -21.64
CA GLY A 462 -0.25 16.77 -21.19
C GLY A 462 0.42 18.11 -21.45
N PHE A 463 1.71 18.23 -21.09
CA PHE A 463 2.46 19.45 -21.38
C PHE A 463 2.75 19.64 -22.87
N ALA A 464 3.00 18.57 -23.63
CA ALA A 464 3.18 18.66 -25.08
C ALA A 464 1.93 19.22 -25.76
N ASP A 465 0.76 18.68 -25.42
CA ASP A 465 -0.53 19.13 -25.95
C ASP A 465 -0.78 20.61 -25.60
N LEU A 466 -0.50 21.02 -24.35
CA LEU A 466 -0.67 22.40 -23.92
C LEU A 466 0.30 23.35 -24.61
N ALA A 467 1.56 22.96 -24.79
CA ALA A 467 2.60 23.80 -25.39
C ALA A 467 2.35 24.08 -26.88
N GLU A 468 1.89 23.06 -27.61
CA GLU A 468 1.66 23.12 -29.05
C GLU A 468 0.27 23.69 -29.41
N ALA A 469 -0.67 23.73 -28.47
CA ALA A 469 -2.01 24.27 -28.70
C ALA A 469 -1.99 25.77 -29.03
N THR A 470 -2.69 26.15 -30.10
CA THR A 470 -2.78 27.55 -30.57
C THR A 470 -3.83 28.37 -29.82
N ASN A 471 -4.77 27.71 -29.13
CA ASN A 471 -5.86 28.33 -28.38
C ASN A 471 -5.60 28.37 -26.86
N VAL A 472 -4.34 28.24 -26.43
CA VAL A 472 -3.91 28.30 -25.03
C VAL A 472 -3.13 29.60 -24.79
N ASP A 473 -3.28 30.17 -23.60
CA ASP A 473 -2.55 31.37 -23.18
C ASP A 473 -1.03 31.18 -23.34
N ILE A 474 -0.35 32.20 -23.86
CA ILE A 474 1.09 32.15 -24.17
C ILE A 474 1.91 31.81 -22.93
N LYS A 475 1.50 32.25 -21.73
CA LYS A 475 2.18 31.91 -20.48
C LYS A 475 2.10 30.41 -20.20
N ILE A 476 0.92 29.81 -20.28
CA ILE A 476 0.74 28.36 -20.07
C ILE A 476 1.57 27.55 -21.08
N ARG A 477 1.57 27.99 -22.34
CA ARG A 477 2.37 27.34 -23.40
C ARG A 477 3.86 27.41 -23.11
N ALA A 478 4.36 28.59 -22.73
CA ALA A 478 5.76 28.79 -22.36
C ALA A 478 6.14 27.99 -21.11
N ASP A 479 5.32 28.02 -20.05
CA ASP A 479 5.55 27.26 -18.83
C ASP A 479 5.55 25.74 -19.13
N SER A 480 4.70 25.27 -20.04
CA SER A 480 4.67 23.86 -20.49
C SER A 480 5.93 23.47 -21.26
N TYR A 481 6.43 24.31 -22.17
CA TYR A 481 7.72 24.08 -22.82
C TYR A 481 8.87 24.06 -21.82
N TYR A 482 8.85 24.93 -20.81
CA TYR A 482 9.84 24.92 -19.74
C TYR A 482 9.81 23.61 -18.93
N LYS A 483 8.62 23.11 -18.58
CA LYS A 483 8.46 21.81 -17.90
C LYS A 483 8.98 20.65 -18.75
N LEU A 484 8.71 20.63 -20.05
CA LEU A 484 9.24 19.61 -20.97
C LEU A 484 10.76 19.68 -21.11
N TYR A 485 11.35 20.88 -21.19
CA TYR A 485 12.80 21.08 -21.13
C TYR A 485 13.39 20.50 -19.83
N GLU A 486 12.81 20.84 -18.67
CA GLU A 486 13.30 20.38 -17.37
C GLU A 486 13.17 18.85 -17.24
N MET A 487 12.04 18.28 -17.65
CA MET A 487 11.80 16.84 -17.62
C MET A 487 12.84 16.07 -18.45
N ASN A 488 13.08 16.49 -19.69
CA ASN A 488 14.05 15.81 -20.56
C ASN A 488 15.48 15.95 -20.04
N LYS A 489 15.82 17.10 -19.44
CA LYS A 489 17.11 17.25 -18.74
C LYS A 489 17.24 16.26 -17.57
N LEU A 490 16.20 16.09 -16.76
CA LEU A 490 16.19 15.13 -15.64
C LEU A 490 16.22 13.66 -16.09
N LEU A 491 15.60 13.36 -17.23
CA LEU A 491 15.62 12.04 -17.87
C LEU A 491 16.93 11.76 -18.61
N ASP A 492 17.89 12.66 -18.52
CA ASP A 492 19.18 12.55 -19.20
C ASP A 492 19.02 12.46 -20.74
N ASP A 493 18.06 13.19 -21.30
CA ASP A 493 17.88 13.38 -22.75
C ASP A 493 18.13 14.85 -23.15
N PRO A 494 19.40 15.27 -23.22
CA PRO A 494 19.74 16.66 -23.46
C PRO A 494 19.44 17.12 -24.90
N LYS A 495 19.25 16.20 -25.86
CA LYS A 495 18.87 16.55 -27.24
C LYS A 495 17.42 17.01 -27.28
N THR A 496 16.51 16.20 -26.75
CA THR A 496 15.08 16.56 -26.65
C THR A 496 14.87 17.78 -25.75
N ALA A 497 15.65 17.91 -24.66
CA ALA A 497 15.62 19.11 -23.82
C ALA A 497 16.01 20.38 -24.60
N LYS A 498 17.01 20.30 -25.50
CA LYS A 498 17.45 21.43 -26.33
C LYS A 498 16.36 21.87 -27.30
N ASP A 499 15.67 20.93 -27.92
CA ASP A 499 14.58 21.22 -28.85
C ASP A 499 13.43 21.99 -28.16
N TYR A 500 13.04 21.57 -26.96
CA TYR A 500 12.02 22.30 -26.18
C TYR A 500 12.50 23.67 -25.68
N LEU A 501 13.77 23.80 -25.31
CA LEU A 501 14.35 25.09 -24.93
C LEU A 501 14.35 26.09 -26.11
N GLN A 502 14.61 25.62 -27.32
CA GLN A 502 14.51 26.43 -28.54
C GLN A 502 13.07 26.86 -28.81
N LYS A 503 12.11 25.94 -28.76
CA LYS A 503 10.67 26.27 -28.88
C LYS A 503 10.23 27.29 -27.82
N LEU A 504 10.73 27.18 -26.59
CA LEU A 504 10.49 28.17 -25.53
C LEU A 504 11.07 29.54 -25.88
N LYS A 505 12.33 29.59 -26.36
CA LYS A 505 13.01 30.83 -26.76
C LYS A 505 12.29 31.53 -27.90
N GLU A 506 11.80 30.77 -28.88
CA GLU A 506 11.01 31.29 -30.00
C GLU A 506 9.66 31.85 -29.55
N LEU A 507 8.96 31.13 -28.68
CA LEU A 507 7.64 31.53 -28.18
C LEU A 507 7.72 32.73 -27.23
N LYS A 508 8.72 32.74 -26.34
CA LYS A 508 8.87 33.74 -25.27
C LYS A 508 10.35 34.02 -24.96
N PRO A 509 11.02 34.88 -25.75
CA PRO A 509 12.45 35.19 -25.57
C PRO A 509 12.79 35.87 -24.23
N ASP A 510 11.82 36.51 -23.58
CA ASP A 510 11.93 37.20 -22.30
C ASP A 510 11.52 36.33 -21.10
N TYR A 511 11.40 35.01 -21.30
CA TYR A 511 11.14 34.08 -20.20
C TYR A 511 12.23 34.18 -19.13
N SER A 512 11.91 33.89 -17.87
CA SER A 512 12.77 34.14 -16.70
C SER A 512 14.04 33.28 -16.62
N ILE A 513 14.37 32.50 -17.65
CA ILE A 513 15.56 31.65 -17.73
C ILE A 513 16.68 32.37 -18.50
N ASN A 514 17.94 32.12 -18.13
CA ASN A 514 19.08 32.50 -18.96
C ASN A 514 19.28 31.45 -20.06
N PHE A 515 18.76 31.73 -21.26
CA PHE A 515 18.83 30.81 -22.41
C PHE A 515 20.26 30.42 -22.77
N ASP A 516 21.21 31.36 -22.81
CA ASP A 516 22.60 31.06 -23.21
C ASP A 516 23.28 30.10 -22.22
N SER A 517 23.01 30.27 -20.93
CA SER A 517 23.54 29.37 -19.89
C SER A 517 22.90 27.98 -19.97
N ALA A 518 21.58 27.91 -20.18
CA ALA A 518 20.86 26.65 -20.31
C ALA A 518 21.24 25.88 -21.59
N GLU A 519 21.42 26.57 -22.72
CA GLU A 519 21.89 25.97 -23.98
C GLU A 519 23.30 25.40 -23.82
N LYS A 520 24.21 26.15 -23.18
CA LYS A 520 25.57 25.69 -22.90
C LYS A 520 25.60 24.44 -22.02
N GLU A 521 24.79 24.41 -20.95
CA GLU A 521 24.68 23.23 -20.07
C GLU A 521 24.27 21.99 -20.87
N LEU A 522 23.25 22.10 -21.73
CA LEU A 522 22.80 20.98 -22.57
C LEU A 522 23.87 20.54 -23.58
N GLU A 523 24.63 21.47 -24.17
CA GLU A 523 25.74 21.13 -25.06
C GLU A 523 26.85 20.36 -24.35
N ASP A 524 27.18 20.74 -23.11
CA ASP A 524 28.15 20.04 -22.30
C ASP A 524 27.65 18.63 -21.93
N MET A 525 26.37 18.47 -21.59
CA MET A 525 25.74 17.16 -21.37
C MET A 525 25.79 16.27 -22.62
N ILE A 526 25.49 16.82 -23.81
CA ILE A 526 25.56 16.09 -25.09
C ILE A 526 26.98 15.60 -25.35
N LYS A 527 27.99 16.48 -25.21
CA LYS A 527 29.41 16.12 -25.40
C LYS A 527 29.87 15.04 -24.43
N GLN A 528 29.45 15.11 -23.17
CA GLN A 528 29.78 14.09 -22.16
C GLN A 528 29.22 12.72 -22.55
N LYS A 529 27.97 12.65 -23.02
CA LYS A 529 27.37 11.40 -23.50
C LYS A 529 28.05 10.83 -24.73
N GLU A 530 28.38 11.68 -25.70
CA GLU A 530 29.10 11.25 -26.90
C GLU A 530 30.50 10.71 -26.56
N ALA A 531 31.20 11.33 -25.60
CA ALA A 531 32.46 10.83 -25.09
C ALA A 531 32.34 9.49 -24.35
N GLN A 532 31.31 9.31 -23.52
CA GLN A 532 31.05 8.04 -22.81
C GLN A 532 30.68 6.89 -23.77
N ALA A 533 29.87 7.15 -24.79
CA ALA A 533 29.54 6.17 -25.82
C ALA A 533 30.77 5.72 -26.62
N THR A 534 31.70 6.65 -26.88
CA THR A 534 32.97 6.36 -27.59
C THR A 534 33.91 5.50 -26.72
N GLN A 535 33.93 5.70 -25.40
CA GLN A 535 34.72 4.90 -24.44
C GLN A 535 34.15 3.49 -24.20
N GLN A 536 32.82 3.32 -24.15
CA GLN A 536 32.19 2.00 -24.06
C GLN A 536 32.45 1.16 -25.33
N SER A 537 32.39 1.78 -26.51
CA SER A 537 32.71 1.11 -27.79
C SER A 537 34.17 0.63 -27.88
N THR A 538 35.11 1.34 -27.24
CA THR A 538 36.53 0.91 -27.22
C THR A 538 36.81 -0.20 -26.21
N GLN A 539 36.03 -0.32 -25.13
CA GLN A 539 36.15 -1.44 -24.17
C GLN A 539 35.59 -2.76 -24.71
N THR A 540 34.43 -2.77 -25.39
CA THR A 540 33.88 -4.00 -26.02
C THR A 540 34.75 -4.49 -27.18
N THR A 541 35.45 -3.58 -27.86
CA THR A 541 36.39 -3.93 -28.93
C THR A 541 37.69 -4.52 -28.36
N ASN A 542 38.15 -4.09 -27.18
CA ASN A 542 39.37 -4.64 -26.55
C ASN A 542 39.16 -6.01 -25.88
N GLU A 543 37.99 -6.32 -25.32
CA GLU A 543 37.71 -7.68 -24.80
C GLU A 543 37.55 -8.71 -25.93
N SER A 544 36.98 -8.32 -27.08
CA SER A 544 36.84 -9.19 -28.25
C SER A 544 38.17 -9.50 -28.96
N THR A 545 39.22 -8.71 -28.70
CA THR A 545 40.53 -8.86 -29.36
C THR A 545 41.57 -9.57 -28.48
N GLN A 546 41.28 -9.84 -27.20
CA GLN A 546 42.20 -10.56 -26.30
C GLN A 546 42.02 -12.09 -26.25
N THR A 547 41.00 -12.68 -26.90
CA THR A 547 40.83 -14.15 -26.93
C THR A 547 41.27 -14.83 -28.24
N THR A 548 41.81 -14.09 -29.22
CA THR A 548 42.15 -14.64 -30.56
C THR A 548 43.64 -14.62 -30.91
N ASN A 549 44.55 -14.44 -29.94
CA ASN A 549 46.00 -14.47 -30.18
C ASN A 549 46.75 -15.47 -29.28
N THR A 550 46.20 -16.67 -29.07
CA THR A 550 47.00 -17.82 -28.58
C THR A 550 46.52 -19.13 -29.19
N SER A 551 46.67 -19.27 -30.50
CA SER A 551 46.86 -20.55 -31.22
C SER A 551 46.81 -20.24 -32.71
N THR A 552 47.94 -20.09 -33.39
CA THR A 552 48.63 -21.18 -34.10
C THR A 552 49.81 -20.50 -34.80
N GLN A 553 51.01 -21.07 -34.91
CA GLN A 553 51.33 -22.27 -35.66
C GLN A 553 52.73 -22.76 -35.28
N THR A 554 52.88 -24.08 -35.08
CA THR A 554 54.06 -24.80 -35.58
C THR A 554 53.56 -26.08 -36.26
N THR A 555 53.18 -25.98 -37.54
CA THR A 555 53.91 -26.39 -38.76
C THR A 555 53.86 -27.87 -39.13
N THR A 556 53.40 -28.09 -40.37
CA THR A 556 53.89 -29.06 -41.38
C THR A 556 53.92 -30.55 -41.07
N LYS A 557 53.04 -31.25 -41.81
CA LYS A 557 53.29 -32.57 -42.40
C LYS A 557 54.56 -32.55 -43.25
N SER A 558 55.45 -33.51 -43.03
CA SER A 558 55.89 -34.44 -44.07
C SER A 558 56.74 -35.55 -43.45
N THR A 559 56.16 -36.74 -43.40
CA THR A 559 56.81 -38.00 -43.05
C THR A 559 57.72 -38.44 -44.19
N GLN A 560 59.00 -38.70 -43.91
CA GLN A 560 59.72 -39.83 -44.51
C GLN A 560 61.04 -40.13 -43.76
N THR A 561 61.05 -41.31 -43.13
CA THR A 561 62.13 -42.31 -43.03
C THR A 561 63.58 -41.85 -42.80
N ALA A 562 64.19 -42.28 -41.70
CA ALA A 562 65.01 -43.50 -41.66
C ALA A 562 65.86 -43.56 -40.38
N ASN A 563 65.88 -44.75 -39.77
CA ASN A 563 66.88 -45.34 -38.88
C ASN A 563 68.24 -44.60 -38.80
N ASN A 564 68.68 -44.31 -37.57
CA ASN A 564 69.75 -45.09 -36.94
C ASN A 564 69.97 -44.65 -35.48
N ARG A 565 69.83 -45.66 -34.59
CA ARG A 565 70.21 -45.76 -33.17
C ARG A 565 69.52 -44.88 -32.14
#